data_AF-A0ABD3AEJ8-F1
#
_entry.id   AF-A0ABD3AEJ8-F1
#
_cell.length_a   1.000
_cell.length_b   1.000
_cell.length_c   1.000
_cell.angle_alpha   90.00
_cell.angle_beta   90.00
_cell.angle_gamma   90.00
#
_symmetry.space_group_name_H-M   'P 1'
#
loop_
_entity.id
_entity.type
_entity.pdbx_description
1 polymer ?
#
loop_
_entity_poly.entity_id
_entity_poly.type
_entity_poly.pdbx_seq_one_letter_code
_entity_poly.pdbx_strand_id
1 'polypeptide(L)'
;MEREAFHLHIFIDHFPLENDKGSQDLDSKLNLSREILDFVDGFRWDFGEKFVHYRNLNVGLQSQWLEAWWPSSDDEFAFVVEDDLEVSPLYFRFLKALILNYYYNQSNFSPVIYGASLQRPRFVPGKHGNKLQLDSESRLFLYQLVGTWGQLLFPRPWKEFRLWYDANKTKGIKPILDGMVTTGWYKRMGERIWTPWFIKFIHVHGYFNIYTNFMNETALSVSHRDAGVNYGKSAGPDSYLVDENSSSNLLELQPLSSLSWYDFCFREVVPNTIVKSFDELGAVLNSIQKLNKIILVNLPKASEYAVRNLLCHFERLAIGNYIFMGHKSDLLLDLARRGHPVIDVDQFSLGTKLYKSQKFQESSKGWTKEILVSASVVKKALELHYSTWVMDCNTVPLSSNLFLESPDPSYDFNTGKNFKLVFIKSSPDSSRIWVDDFLYKVIAMADSLGTKGSDSMVVNFVQSVDKLLEQNSIKYNKIDEMQFGLCIDTIDSSQTNLTSGKKLAFWSSNVEQEKAQKQLVELGMWVVDSDFSCKAVVCHQS
;
A
#
# COMPACT_ATOMS: atom_id res chain seq x y z
N MET A 1 -29.64 -15.21 26.04
CA MET A 1 -28.25 -14.87 25.70
C MET A 1 -27.46 -16.15 25.80
N GLU A 2 -27.15 -16.77 24.68
CA GLU A 2 -26.06 -17.75 24.66
C GLU A 2 -24.80 -17.02 25.16
N ARG A 3 -24.07 -17.65 26.08
CA ARG A 3 -22.77 -17.11 26.49
C ARG A 3 -21.88 -17.15 25.24
N GLU A 4 -21.26 -16.03 24.89
CA GLU A 4 -20.17 -16.01 23.92
C GLU A 4 -19.10 -17.01 24.42
N ALA A 5 -18.86 -18.06 23.65
CA ALA A 5 -17.91 -19.09 24.00
C ALA A 5 -16.50 -18.63 23.61
N PHE A 6 -15.57 -18.69 24.56
CA PHE A 6 -14.16 -18.52 24.30
C PHE A 6 -13.51 -19.89 24.39
N HIS A 7 -13.18 -20.50 23.26
CA HIS A 7 -12.57 -21.83 23.21
C HIS A 7 -11.05 -21.73 23.41
N LEU A 8 -10.46 -22.73 24.07
CA LEU A 8 -9.01 -22.82 24.28
C LEU A 8 -8.44 -23.98 23.46
N HIS A 9 -7.58 -23.67 22.50
CA HIS A 9 -6.85 -24.66 21.71
C HIS A 9 -5.39 -24.69 22.18
N ILE A 10 -4.94 -25.85 22.64
CA ILE A 10 -3.58 -26.06 23.14
C ILE A 10 -2.88 -27.01 22.17
N PHE A 11 -1.84 -26.54 21.51
CA PHE A 11 -1.02 -27.33 20.60
C PHE A 11 0.25 -27.77 21.32
N ILE A 12 0.48 -29.08 21.38
CA ILE A 12 1.62 -29.67 22.08
C ILE A 12 2.34 -30.58 21.10
N ASP A 13 3.60 -30.27 20.83
CA ASP A 13 4.43 -31.07 19.93
C ASP A 13 5.29 -32.04 20.74
N HIS A 14 5.27 -33.31 20.39
CA HIS A 14 6.21 -34.27 20.95
C HIS A 14 7.64 -33.97 20.46
N PHE A 15 8.61 -34.07 21.36
CA PHE A 15 10.02 -33.87 21.01
C PHE A 15 10.47 -34.94 19.99
N PRO A 16 11.41 -34.61 19.09
CA PRO A 16 11.86 -35.56 18.08
C PRO A 16 12.55 -36.77 18.72
N LEU A 17 12.22 -37.96 18.22
CA LEU A 17 12.94 -39.19 18.52
C LEU A 17 14.28 -39.16 17.77
N GLU A 18 15.32 -38.59 18.39
CA GLU A 18 16.68 -38.73 17.86
C GLU A 18 17.16 -40.19 17.95
N ASN A 19 18.21 -40.54 17.20
CA ASN A 19 18.76 -41.91 17.15
C ASN A 19 19.32 -42.43 18.50
N ASP A 20 19.30 -41.62 19.56
CA ASP A 20 19.74 -41.97 20.91
C ASP A 20 18.66 -42.75 21.67
N LYS A 21 18.46 -44.00 21.26
CA LYS A 21 17.63 -44.95 22.00
C LYS A 21 18.28 -45.26 23.35
N GLY A 22 17.65 -44.84 24.45
CA GLY A 22 17.95 -45.29 25.82
C GLY A 22 18.87 -44.40 26.66
N SER A 23 19.01 -43.11 26.35
CA SER A 23 19.78 -42.16 27.17
C SER A 23 18.94 -41.60 28.34
N GLN A 24 19.58 -41.21 29.45
CA GLN A 24 18.91 -40.50 30.58
C GLN A 24 18.26 -39.18 30.15
N ASP A 25 18.74 -38.56 29.07
CA ASP A 25 18.15 -37.37 28.46
C ASP A 25 16.75 -37.67 27.88
N LEU A 26 16.54 -38.88 27.34
CA LEU A 26 15.25 -39.31 26.82
C LEU A 26 14.22 -39.49 27.94
N ASP A 27 14.60 -40.12 29.05
CA ASP A 27 13.71 -40.30 30.21
C ASP A 27 13.32 -38.94 30.83
N SER A 28 14.27 -38.00 30.91
CA SER A 28 14.02 -36.63 31.35
C SER A 28 13.01 -35.92 30.45
N LYS A 29 13.20 -35.97 29.13
CA LYS A 29 12.28 -35.39 28.13
C LYS A 29 10.89 -36.05 28.19
N LEU A 30 10.81 -37.36 28.39
CA LEU A 30 9.55 -38.08 28.56
C LEU A 30 8.81 -37.65 29.82
N ASN A 31 9.53 -37.49 30.94
CA ASN A 31 8.93 -37.02 32.20
C ASN A 31 8.42 -35.59 32.05
N LEU A 32 9.21 -34.68 31.47
CA LEU A 32 8.78 -33.31 31.20
C LEU A 32 7.53 -33.27 30.29
N SER A 33 7.51 -34.09 29.23
CA SER A 33 6.32 -34.18 28.36
C SER A 33 5.09 -34.68 29.10
N ARG A 34 5.25 -35.60 30.08
CA ARG A 34 4.13 -36.06 30.92
C ARG A 34 3.67 -34.96 31.87
N GLU A 35 4.58 -34.25 32.51
CA GLU A 35 4.26 -33.13 33.40
C GLU A 35 3.44 -32.04 32.67
N ILE A 36 3.81 -31.70 31.43
CA ILE A 36 3.05 -30.76 30.59
C ILE A 36 1.64 -31.30 30.30
N LEU A 37 1.52 -32.57 29.91
CA LEU A 37 0.22 -33.17 29.61
C LEU A 37 -0.68 -33.27 30.85
N ASP A 38 -0.14 -33.69 31.99
CA ASP A 38 -0.86 -33.76 33.26
C ASP A 38 -1.37 -32.37 33.69
N PHE A 39 -0.53 -31.33 33.54
CA PHE A 39 -0.94 -29.95 33.78
C PHE A 39 -2.08 -29.53 32.84
N VAL A 40 -1.91 -29.76 31.53
CA VAL A 40 -2.88 -29.37 30.52
C VAL A 40 -4.22 -30.10 30.72
N ASP A 41 -4.20 -31.39 31.05
CA ASP A 41 -5.40 -32.18 31.32
C ASP A 41 -6.12 -31.70 32.57
N GLY A 42 -5.37 -31.39 33.64
CA GLY A 42 -5.89 -30.84 34.89
C GLY A 42 -6.38 -29.39 34.81
N PHE A 43 -5.89 -28.61 33.84
CA PHE A 43 -6.26 -27.21 33.67
C PHE A 43 -7.73 -27.07 33.26
N ARG A 44 -8.54 -26.39 34.08
CA ARG A 44 -9.97 -26.17 33.82
C ARG A 44 -10.17 -24.89 33.01
N TRP A 45 -11.07 -24.97 32.04
CA TRP A 45 -11.44 -23.85 31.19
C TRP A 45 -12.95 -23.66 31.19
N ASP A 46 -13.42 -22.65 31.91
CA ASP A 46 -14.85 -22.46 32.19
C ASP A 46 -15.56 -21.55 31.17
N PHE A 47 -14.83 -21.05 30.17
CA PHE A 47 -15.31 -20.03 29.22
C PHE A 47 -15.73 -20.59 27.85
N GLY A 48 -15.50 -21.88 27.61
CA GLY A 48 -15.80 -22.57 26.36
C GLY A 48 -15.23 -23.99 26.39
N GLU A 49 -15.02 -24.60 25.22
CA GLU A 49 -14.40 -25.92 25.14
C GLU A 49 -12.86 -25.83 25.16
N LYS A 50 -12.22 -26.81 25.78
CA LYS A 50 -10.76 -27.00 25.78
C LYS A 50 -10.40 -28.13 24.82
N PHE A 51 -9.57 -27.83 23.83
CA PHE A 51 -9.07 -28.80 22.85
C PHE A 51 -7.56 -28.95 22.98
N VAL A 52 -7.10 -30.19 23.11
CA VAL A 52 -5.67 -30.53 23.16
C VAL A 52 -5.29 -31.20 21.85
N HIS A 53 -4.39 -30.57 21.11
CA HIS A 53 -3.86 -31.04 19.83
C HIS A 53 -2.44 -31.56 20.06
N TYR A 54 -2.33 -32.82 20.49
CA TYR A 54 -1.05 -33.47 20.71
C TYR A 54 -0.49 -34.04 19.41
N ARG A 55 0.67 -33.55 18.96
CA ARG A 55 1.31 -33.97 17.70
C ARG A 55 2.48 -34.92 17.97
N ASN A 56 2.64 -35.92 17.11
CA ASN A 56 3.70 -36.94 17.24
C ASN A 56 5.12 -36.45 16.93
N LEU A 57 5.28 -35.20 16.48
CA LEU A 57 6.57 -34.60 16.14
C LEU A 57 6.50 -33.07 16.28
N ASN A 58 7.67 -32.45 16.46
CA ASN A 58 7.82 -30.99 16.36
C ASN A 58 7.61 -30.53 14.92
N VAL A 59 6.50 -29.82 14.68
CA VAL A 59 6.11 -29.38 13.33
C VAL A 59 6.77 -28.06 12.92
N GLY A 60 7.48 -27.41 13.84
CA GLY A 60 8.19 -26.15 13.65
C GLY A 60 7.29 -24.91 13.56
N LEU A 61 7.90 -23.73 13.71
CA LEU A 61 7.20 -22.44 13.80
C LEU A 61 6.24 -22.18 12.64
N GLN A 62 6.64 -22.50 11.40
CA GLN A 62 5.79 -22.29 10.24
C GLN A 62 4.48 -23.09 10.35
N SER A 63 4.58 -24.40 10.59
CA SER A 63 3.40 -25.27 10.64
C SER A 63 2.53 -24.98 11.86
N GLN A 64 3.14 -24.66 13.02
CA GLN A 64 2.39 -24.29 14.23
C GLN A 64 1.42 -23.13 13.96
N TRP A 65 1.87 -22.07 13.28
CA TRP A 65 1.02 -20.94 12.91
C TRP A 65 0.01 -21.29 11.82
N LEU A 66 0.41 -22.01 10.77
CA LEU A 66 -0.46 -22.33 9.63
C LEU A 66 -1.58 -23.34 9.96
N GLU A 67 -1.36 -24.18 10.96
CA GLU A 67 -2.33 -25.18 11.45
C GLU A 67 -3.11 -24.71 12.68
N ALA A 68 -2.75 -23.57 13.29
CA ALA A 68 -3.37 -23.10 14.52
C ALA A 68 -4.88 -22.93 14.41
N TRP A 69 -5.36 -22.48 13.23
CA TRP A 69 -6.76 -22.15 13.04
C TRP A 69 -7.19 -22.11 11.58
N TRP A 70 -8.41 -22.59 11.31
CA TRP A 70 -9.15 -22.37 10.08
C TRP A 70 -10.56 -21.87 10.42
N PRO A 71 -10.94 -20.65 10.00
CA PRO A 71 -12.25 -20.08 10.34
C PRO A 71 -13.39 -20.87 9.70
N SER A 72 -14.32 -21.31 10.54
CA SER A 72 -15.57 -21.98 10.14
C SER A 72 -16.65 -20.97 9.77
N SER A 73 -16.58 -19.75 10.30
CA SER A 73 -17.46 -18.62 9.95
C SER A 73 -16.71 -17.30 9.93
N ASP A 74 -17.38 -16.23 9.49
CA ASP A 74 -16.88 -14.85 9.56
C ASP A 74 -17.05 -14.22 10.95
N ASP A 75 -17.65 -14.95 11.90
CA ASP A 75 -17.91 -14.52 13.27
C ASP A 75 -17.06 -15.28 14.30
N GLU A 76 -16.05 -16.00 13.81
CA GLU A 76 -15.07 -16.73 14.61
C GLU A 76 -13.72 -16.02 14.48
N PHE A 77 -13.03 -15.79 15.60
CA PHE A 77 -11.75 -15.08 15.64
C PHE A 77 -10.73 -15.93 16.40
N ALA A 78 -9.46 -15.86 16.01
CA ALA A 78 -8.37 -16.51 16.72
C ALA A 78 -7.43 -15.49 17.35
N PHE A 79 -7.18 -15.62 18.64
CA PHE A 79 -6.10 -14.92 19.33
C PHE A 79 -4.98 -15.92 19.62
N VAL A 80 -3.81 -15.72 19.02
CA VAL A 80 -2.70 -16.67 19.06
C VAL A 80 -1.63 -16.17 20.02
N VAL A 81 -1.22 -17.06 20.94
CA VAL A 81 -0.14 -16.84 21.92
C VAL A 81 0.83 -18.03 21.91
N GLU A 82 2.10 -17.74 22.15
CA GLU A 82 3.17 -18.73 22.35
C GLU A 82 3.36 -18.99 23.86
N ASP A 83 4.10 -20.04 24.22
CA ASP A 83 4.29 -20.51 25.59
C ASP A 83 5.13 -19.57 26.47
N ASP A 84 5.95 -18.71 25.85
CA ASP A 84 6.78 -17.70 26.51
C ASP A 84 6.09 -16.32 26.64
N LEU A 85 4.77 -16.25 26.39
CA LEU A 85 4.01 -15.01 26.46
C LEU A 85 3.23 -14.88 27.76
N GLU A 86 3.14 -13.64 28.23
CA GLU A 86 2.24 -13.21 29.29
C GLU A 86 1.30 -12.13 28.76
N VAL A 87 0.01 -12.22 29.07
CA VAL A 87 -1.00 -11.26 28.64
C VAL A 87 -1.57 -10.51 29.83
N SER A 88 -1.89 -9.23 29.62
CA SER A 88 -2.52 -8.37 30.62
C SER A 88 -3.89 -8.95 31.04
N PRO A 89 -4.30 -8.86 32.32
CA PRO A 89 -5.67 -9.22 32.73
C PRO A 89 -6.79 -8.55 31.92
N LEU A 90 -6.48 -7.43 31.25
CA LEU A 90 -7.43 -6.66 30.43
C LEU A 90 -7.52 -7.14 28.97
N TYR A 91 -6.65 -8.04 28.51
CA TYR A 91 -6.50 -8.40 27.10
C TYR A 91 -7.83 -8.80 26.45
N PHE A 92 -8.60 -9.67 27.10
CA PHE A 92 -9.84 -10.21 26.53
C PHE A 92 -10.91 -9.12 26.39
N ARG A 93 -11.06 -8.26 27.40
CA ARG A 93 -12.00 -7.12 27.34
C ARG A 93 -11.63 -6.16 26.22
N PHE A 94 -10.33 -5.90 26.06
CA PHE A 94 -9.82 -5.05 24.98
C PHE A 94 -10.09 -5.66 23.60
N LEU A 95 -9.77 -6.94 23.38
CA LEU A 95 -10.02 -7.62 22.11
C LEU A 95 -11.52 -7.64 21.76
N LYS A 96 -12.38 -7.93 22.73
CA LYS A 96 -13.83 -7.88 22.54
C LYS A 96 -14.31 -6.49 22.13
N ALA A 97 -13.87 -5.44 22.82
CA ALA A 97 -14.20 -4.06 22.47
C ALA A 97 -13.72 -3.69 21.06
N LEU A 98 -12.51 -4.13 20.69
CA LEU A 98 -11.91 -3.92 19.37
C LEU A 98 -12.74 -4.58 18.27
N ILE A 99 -13.12 -5.85 18.43
CA ILE A 99 -13.95 -6.58 17.47
C ILE A 99 -15.31 -5.89 17.30
N LEU A 100 -16.00 -5.57 18.41
CA LEU A 100 -17.29 -4.89 18.36
C LEU A 100 -17.19 -3.53 17.65
N ASN A 101 -16.12 -2.78 17.90
CA ASN A 101 -15.99 -1.42 17.37
C ASN A 101 -15.40 -1.33 15.96
N TYR A 102 -14.52 -2.23 15.53
CA TYR A 102 -13.85 -2.13 14.23
C TYR A 102 -14.20 -3.24 13.24
N TYR A 103 -14.79 -4.35 13.71
CA TYR A 103 -15.27 -5.41 12.83
C TYR A 103 -16.78 -5.35 12.60
N TYR A 104 -17.57 -5.26 13.68
CA TYR A 104 -19.03 -5.30 13.57
C TYR A 104 -19.70 -3.94 13.36
N ASN A 105 -19.10 -2.86 13.85
CA ASN A 105 -19.63 -1.52 13.65
C ASN A 105 -19.30 -1.00 12.25
N GLN A 106 -20.30 -0.92 11.38
CA GLN A 106 -20.15 -0.53 9.98
C GLN A 106 -19.49 0.85 9.79
N SER A 107 -19.73 1.81 10.68
CA SER A 107 -19.14 3.16 10.59
C SER A 107 -17.63 3.18 10.83
N ASN A 108 -17.11 2.15 11.51
CA ASN A 108 -15.70 1.98 11.85
C ASN A 108 -15.10 0.73 11.19
N PHE A 109 -15.86 0.05 10.33
CA PHE A 109 -15.39 -1.14 9.64
C PHE A 109 -14.52 -0.77 8.45
N SER A 110 -13.41 -1.50 8.30
CA SER A 110 -12.62 -1.46 7.08
C SER A 110 -12.22 -2.88 6.67
N PRO A 111 -12.51 -3.29 5.41
CA PRO A 111 -12.19 -4.63 4.95
C PRO A 111 -10.69 -4.85 4.75
N VAL A 112 -9.86 -3.82 4.97
CA VAL A 112 -8.39 -3.88 4.86
C VAL A 112 -7.69 -4.01 6.20
N ILE A 113 -8.44 -4.29 7.26
CA ILE A 113 -7.90 -4.61 8.58
C ILE A 113 -7.89 -6.14 8.73
N TYR A 114 -6.72 -6.71 9.03
CA TYR A 114 -6.58 -8.16 9.17
C TYR A 114 -6.58 -8.67 10.61
N GLY A 115 -6.57 -7.76 11.58
CA GLY A 115 -6.49 -8.13 12.98
C GLY A 115 -5.98 -7.02 13.88
N ALA A 116 -5.50 -7.44 15.04
CA ALA A 116 -4.85 -6.57 16.01
C ALA A 116 -3.69 -7.29 16.70
N SER A 117 -2.65 -6.54 17.07
CA SER A 117 -1.52 -7.03 17.83
C SER A 117 -1.46 -6.39 19.20
N LEU A 118 -1.30 -7.22 20.23
CA LEU A 118 -1.21 -6.78 21.63
C LEU A 118 0.22 -6.50 22.11
N GLN A 119 1.22 -6.93 21.33
CA GLN A 119 2.61 -6.51 21.54
C GLN A 119 2.81 -5.05 21.16
N ARG A 120 3.84 -4.43 21.74
CA ARG A 120 4.39 -3.16 21.27
C ARG A 120 5.20 -3.38 19.98
N PRO A 121 4.99 -2.58 18.91
CA PRO A 121 5.87 -2.64 17.74
C PRO A 121 7.21 -1.95 18.04
N ARG A 122 8.32 -2.64 17.76
CA ARG A 122 9.67 -2.19 18.12
C ARG A 122 10.56 -1.84 16.94
N PHE A 123 10.20 -2.27 15.74
CA PHE A 123 11.08 -2.16 14.58
C PHE A 123 10.30 -1.81 13.32
N VAL A 124 11.00 -1.12 12.42
CA VAL A 124 10.55 -0.89 11.05
C VAL A 124 11.26 -1.92 10.16
N PRO A 125 10.52 -2.80 9.46
CA PRO A 125 11.07 -3.94 8.73
C PRO A 125 11.80 -3.55 7.45
N GLY A 126 11.51 -2.38 6.89
CA GLY A 126 12.19 -1.89 5.70
C GLY A 126 13.60 -1.38 6.04
N LYS A 127 14.57 -1.74 5.19
CA LYS A 127 15.95 -1.24 5.28
C LYS A 127 15.94 0.28 5.20
N HIS A 128 16.71 0.93 6.08
CA HIS A 128 16.73 2.38 6.23
C HIS A 128 15.38 2.99 6.62
N GLY A 129 14.44 2.18 7.15
CA GLY A 129 13.19 2.65 7.72
C GLY A 129 13.40 3.66 8.83
N ASN A 130 12.45 4.58 8.97
CA ASN A 130 12.48 5.58 10.02
C ASN A 130 12.25 4.92 11.38
N LYS A 131 12.63 5.58 12.47
CA LYS A 131 12.25 5.09 13.81
C LYS A 131 10.73 5.19 13.96
N LEU A 132 10.13 4.27 14.71
CA LEU A 132 8.73 4.43 15.11
C LEU A 132 8.62 5.71 15.94
N GLN A 133 7.92 6.70 15.40
CA GLN A 133 7.60 7.95 16.05
C GLN A 133 6.10 8.11 16.01
N LEU A 134 5.48 7.94 17.17
CA LEU A 134 4.06 8.15 17.37
C LEU A 134 3.88 9.33 18.31
N ASP A 135 2.82 10.08 18.09
CA ASP A 135 2.41 11.09 19.04
C ASP A 135 2.02 10.43 20.38
N SER A 136 2.37 11.08 21.48
CA SER A 136 2.09 10.60 22.84
C SER A 136 0.59 10.48 23.14
N GLU A 137 -0.27 11.18 22.40
CA GLU A 137 -1.72 11.09 22.51
C GLU A 137 -2.33 9.97 21.65
N SER A 138 -1.59 9.47 20.66
CA SER A 138 -2.04 8.37 19.79
C SER A 138 -2.01 7.06 20.57
N ARG A 139 -3.18 6.54 20.96
CA ARG A 139 -3.28 5.27 21.72
C ARG A 139 -3.45 4.06 20.83
N LEU A 140 -4.08 4.24 19.67
CA LEU A 140 -4.28 3.24 18.65
C LEU A 140 -3.81 3.78 17.30
N PHE A 141 -3.29 2.91 16.47
CA PHE A 141 -2.91 3.22 15.10
C PHE A 141 -2.92 1.94 14.26
N LEU A 142 -2.85 2.11 12.96
CA LEU A 142 -2.77 1.01 12.01
C LEU A 142 -1.37 0.89 11.43
N TYR A 143 -0.88 -0.33 11.31
CA TYR A 143 0.44 -0.61 10.75
C TYR A 143 0.41 -1.89 9.92
N GLN A 144 1.09 -1.91 8.77
CA GLN A 144 1.13 -3.09 7.89
C GLN A 144 1.90 -4.29 8.49
N LEU A 145 2.66 -4.10 9.56
CA LEU A 145 3.46 -5.18 10.15
C LEU A 145 2.59 -6.13 11.00
N VAL A 146 2.90 -7.42 10.95
CA VAL A 146 2.28 -8.44 11.81
C VAL A 146 2.93 -8.52 13.18
N GLY A 147 2.12 -8.70 14.22
CA GLY A 147 2.58 -9.03 15.55
C GLY A 147 2.76 -10.54 15.68
N THR A 148 3.83 -10.98 16.32
CA THR A 148 4.08 -12.40 16.59
C THR A 148 3.86 -12.77 18.05
N TRP A 149 3.65 -11.79 18.93
CA TRP A 149 3.42 -11.97 20.36
C TRP A 149 2.02 -11.45 20.74
N GLY A 150 1.02 -12.32 20.69
CA GLY A 150 -0.37 -11.96 20.97
C GLY A 150 -1.06 -11.28 19.78
N GLN A 151 -1.33 -12.05 18.72
CA GLN A 151 -2.00 -11.58 17.50
C GLN A 151 -3.45 -12.09 17.46
N LEU A 152 -4.40 -11.16 17.34
CA LEU A 152 -5.77 -11.42 16.95
C LEU A 152 -5.86 -11.49 15.43
N LEU A 153 -6.40 -12.56 14.87
CA LEU A 153 -6.60 -12.78 13.45
C LEU A 153 -8.08 -12.65 13.11
N PHE A 154 -8.39 -11.86 12.09
CA PHE A 154 -9.73 -11.80 11.54
C PHE A 154 -9.95 -12.94 10.53
N PRO A 155 -11.17 -13.51 10.48
CA PRO A 155 -11.44 -14.74 9.74
C PRO A 155 -11.18 -14.62 8.24
N ARG A 156 -11.78 -13.63 7.58
CA ARG A 156 -11.64 -13.47 6.11
C ARG A 156 -10.18 -13.27 5.68
N PRO A 157 -9.42 -12.32 6.25
CA PRO A 157 -8.04 -12.07 5.79
C PRO A 157 -7.10 -13.24 6.10
N TRP A 158 -7.31 -13.96 7.21
CA TRP A 158 -6.53 -15.16 7.50
C TRP A 158 -6.82 -16.28 6.51
N LYS A 159 -8.09 -16.53 6.18
CA LYS A 159 -8.48 -17.54 5.19
C LYS A 159 -7.91 -17.22 3.81
N GLU A 160 -7.96 -15.96 3.42
CA GLU A 160 -7.36 -15.46 2.18
C GLU A 160 -5.84 -15.68 2.16
N PHE A 161 -5.15 -15.36 3.26
CA PHE A 161 -3.72 -15.66 3.40
C PHE A 161 -3.41 -17.14 3.22
N ARG A 162 -4.18 -18.04 3.86
CA ARG A 162 -3.92 -19.49 3.77
C ARG A 162 -4.08 -19.99 2.34
N LEU A 163 -5.13 -19.56 1.64
CA LEU A 163 -5.34 -19.90 0.22
C LEU A 163 -4.24 -19.31 -0.67
N TRP A 164 -3.87 -18.05 -0.46
CA TRP A 164 -2.78 -17.39 -1.18
C TRP A 164 -1.44 -18.11 -0.95
N TYR A 165 -1.15 -18.48 0.30
CA TYR A 165 0.05 -19.20 0.69
C TYR A 165 0.14 -20.55 -0.03
N ASP A 166 -0.92 -21.36 0.00
CA ASP A 166 -0.95 -22.67 -0.63
C ASP A 166 -0.75 -22.57 -2.15
N ALA A 167 -1.42 -21.59 -2.79
CA ALA A 167 -1.29 -21.35 -4.23
C ALA A 167 0.13 -20.92 -4.63
N ASN A 168 0.75 -20.01 -3.87
CA ASN A 168 2.10 -19.52 -4.16
C ASN A 168 3.17 -20.57 -3.87
N LYS A 169 3.07 -21.24 -2.71
CA LYS A 169 4.01 -22.30 -2.32
C LYS A 169 3.99 -23.46 -3.32
N THR A 170 2.81 -23.87 -3.79
CA THR A 170 2.67 -24.92 -4.81
C THR A 170 3.32 -24.53 -6.14
N LYS A 171 3.27 -23.25 -6.51
CA LYS A 171 3.93 -22.71 -7.71
C LYS A 171 5.44 -22.49 -7.54
N GLY A 172 6.01 -22.79 -6.37
CA GLY A 172 7.41 -22.55 -6.06
C GLY A 172 7.77 -21.08 -5.89
N ILE A 173 6.77 -20.18 -5.82
CA ILE A 173 6.96 -18.75 -5.56
C ILE A 173 7.48 -18.59 -4.13
N LYS A 174 8.40 -17.66 -3.93
CA LYS A 174 9.06 -17.41 -2.65
C LYS A 174 8.63 -16.07 -2.09
N PRO A 175 8.53 -15.90 -0.75
CA PRO A 175 8.07 -14.66 -0.13
C PRO A 175 9.20 -13.62 -0.07
N ILE A 176 9.84 -13.36 -1.20
CA ILE A 176 10.93 -12.41 -1.31
C ILE A 176 10.32 -11.03 -1.54
N LEU A 177 10.71 -10.10 -0.66
CA LEU A 177 10.35 -8.70 -0.76
C LEU A 177 11.64 -7.88 -0.55
N ASP A 178 12.21 -7.38 -1.65
CA ASP A 178 13.48 -6.68 -1.59
C ASP A 178 13.35 -5.42 -0.73
N GLY A 179 14.46 -5.06 -0.06
CA GLY A 179 14.45 -3.96 0.91
C GLY A 179 13.88 -4.32 2.28
N MET A 180 13.28 -5.49 2.50
CA MET A 180 12.82 -5.92 3.82
C MET A 180 13.85 -6.78 4.57
N VAL A 181 13.96 -6.62 5.90
CA VAL A 181 14.82 -7.47 6.75
C VAL A 181 14.36 -8.93 6.77
N THR A 182 13.07 -9.17 6.60
CA THR A 182 12.43 -10.51 6.60
C THR A 182 12.87 -11.35 5.40
N THR A 183 13.22 -10.74 4.28
CA THR A 183 13.89 -11.42 3.15
C THR A 183 15.23 -12.02 3.59
N GLY A 184 15.99 -11.30 4.42
CA GLY A 184 17.23 -11.82 5.00
C GLY A 184 16.99 -12.98 5.96
N TRP A 185 15.90 -12.94 6.74
CA TRP A 185 15.50 -14.03 7.63
C TRP A 185 15.11 -15.27 6.82
N TYR A 186 14.29 -15.12 5.78
CA TYR A 186 13.88 -16.21 4.90
C TYR A 186 15.06 -16.85 4.19
N LYS A 187 16.03 -16.06 3.69
CA LYS A 187 17.25 -16.60 3.07
C LYS A 187 18.08 -17.46 4.03
N ARG A 188 18.04 -17.20 5.34
CA ARG A 188 18.76 -17.98 6.36
C ARG A 188 17.96 -19.18 6.88
N MET A 189 16.67 -18.99 7.14
CA MET A 189 15.84 -19.96 7.85
C MET A 189 14.96 -20.79 6.91
N GLY A 190 14.78 -20.35 5.67
CA GLY A 190 13.93 -20.99 4.67
C GLY A 190 12.49 -21.15 5.14
N GLU A 191 11.93 -22.34 4.88
CA GLU A 191 10.54 -22.68 5.22
C GLU A 191 10.29 -22.94 6.71
N ARG A 192 11.25 -22.63 7.58
CA ARG A 192 11.04 -22.75 9.04
C ARG A 192 10.19 -21.62 9.61
N ILE A 193 10.06 -20.50 8.90
CA ILE A 193 9.34 -19.31 9.36
C ILE A 193 8.18 -18.95 8.44
N TRP A 194 7.08 -18.47 9.02
CA TRP A 194 5.87 -18.05 8.29
C TRP A 194 5.83 -16.53 8.07
N THR A 195 6.46 -15.74 8.94
CA THR A 195 6.37 -14.27 8.94
C THR A 195 6.70 -13.62 7.59
N PRO A 196 7.74 -14.03 6.83
CA PRO A 196 7.99 -13.47 5.50
C PRO A 196 6.84 -13.72 4.51
N TRP A 197 6.20 -14.90 4.57
CA TRP A 197 5.05 -15.22 3.75
C TRP A 197 3.87 -14.31 4.04
N PHE A 198 3.57 -14.11 5.32
CA PHE A 198 2.48 -13.23 5.72
C PHE A 198 2.78 -11.78 5.35
N ILE A 199 4.00 -11.28 5.57
CA ILE A 199 4.38 -9.92 5.17
C ILE A 199 4.27 -9.71 3.66
N LYS A 200 4.69 -10.67 2.83
CA LYS A 200 4.50 -10.60 1.37
C LYS A 200 3.02 -10.58 1.01
N PHE A 201 2.19 -11.40 1.65
CA PHE A 201 0.73 -11.36 1.47
C PHE A 201 0.14 -9.98 1.81
N ILE A 202 0.52 -9.40 2.94
CA ILE A 202 0.09 -8.06 3.36
C ILE A 202 0.51 -6.98 2.36
N HIS A 203 1.75 -7.06 1.84
CA HIS A 203 2.24 -6.17 0.77
C HIS A 203 1.39 -6.26 -0.50
N VAL A 204 1.10 -7.49 -0.94
CA VAL A 204 0.28 -7.74 -2.13
C VAL A 204 -1.12 -7.17 -1.97
N HIS A 205 -1.75 -7.32 -0.81
CA HIS A 205 -3.16 -6.96 -0.60
C HIS A 205 -3.37 -5.59 0.08
N GLY A 206 -2.30 -4.92 0.54
CA GLY A 206 -2.40 -3.60 1.18
C GLY A 206 -3.21 -3.64 2.48
N TYR A 207 -2.98 -4.68 3.29
CA TYR A 207 -3.66 -4.91 4.57
C TYR A 207 -2.98 -4.18 5.73
N PHE A 208 -3.72 -3.91 6.81
CA PHE A 208 -3.23 -3.24 8.03
C PHE A 208 -3.66 -3.97 9.31
N ASN A 209 -2.83 -3.85 10.34
CA ASN A 209 -3.05 -4.39 11.68
C ASN A 209 -3.32 -3.24 12.64
N ILE A 210 -4.20 -3.44 13.64
CA ILE A 210 -4.33 -2.49 14.74
C ILE A 210 -3.22 -2.72 15.76
N TYR A 211 -2.56 -1.65 16.18
CA TYR A 211 -1.59 -1.66 17.27
C TYR A 211 -1.97 -0.67 18.36
N THR A 212 -1.45 -0.94 19.55
CA THR A 212 -1.52 -0.05 20.71
C THR A 212 -0.23 0.73 20.90
N ASN A 213 -0.36 1.96 21.39
CA ASN A 213 0.76 2.78 21.86
C ASN A 213 0.43 3.28 23.27
N PHE A 214 0.92 2.55 24.27
CA PHE A 214 0.73 2.90 25.67
C PHE A 214 1.95 3.61 26.23
N MET A 215 1.70 4.43 27.26
CA MET A 215 2.74 5.12 28.00
C MET A 215 3.73 4.15 28.64
N ASN A 216 4.94 4.64 28.89
CA ASN A 216 6.02 3.89 29.53
C ASN A 216 6.37 2.57 28.83
N GLU A 217 6.15 2.52 27.52
CA GLU A 217 6.43 1.36 26.67
C GLU A 217 5.69 0.08 27.09
N THR A 218 4.56 0.21 27.81
CA THR A 218 3.73 -0.93 28.25
C THR A 218 2.99 -1.60 27.08
N ALA A 219 2.57 -2.84 27.28
CA ALA A 219 1.86 -3.64 26.28
C ALA A 219 0.78 -4.52 26.92
N LEU A 220 -0.14 -5.04 26.09
CA LEU A 220 -1.15 -6.01 26.53
C LEU A 220 -0.67 -7.47 26.39
N SER A 221 0.42 -7.69 25.66
CA SER A 221 1.16 -8.96 25.57
C SER A 221 2.66 -8.69 25.64
N VAL A 222 3.36 -9.47 26.43
CA VAL A 222 4.81 -9.40 26.64
C VAL A 222 5.41 -10.78 26.38
N SER A 223 6.53 -10.84 25.66
CA SER A 223 7.34 -12.06 25.51
C SER A 223 8.44 -12.07 26.55
N HIS A 224 8.58 -13.17 27.28
CA HIS A 224 9.69 -13.41 28.21
C HIS A 224 11.00 -13.78 27.50
N ARG A 225 10.94 -13.98 26.17
CA ARG A 225 12.08 -14.22 25.27
C ARG A 225 12.94 -15.34 25.80
N ASP A 226 12.29 -16.46 26.11
CA ASP A 226 12.95 -17.62 26.70
C ASP A 226 13.89 -18.31 25.72
N ALA A 227 14.86 -19.02 26.28
CA ALA A 227 15.83 -19.77 25.49
C ALA A 227 15.10 -20.81 24.61
N GLY A 228 15.37 -20.80 23.31
CA GLY A 228 14.68 -21.63 22.33
C GLY A 228 15.09 -21.33 20.90
N VAL A 229 14.16 -21.50 19.96
CA VAL A 229 14.41 -21.34 18.51
C VAL A 229 14.86 -19.92 18.15
N ASN A 230 14.34 -18.92 18.86
CA ASN A 230 14.60 -17.50 18.58
C ASN A 230 15.75 -16.91 19.42
N TYR A 231 15.97 -17.41 20.63
CA TYR A 231 16.95 -16.89 21.58
C TYR A 231 17.86 -18.00 22.10
N GLY A 232 19.18 -17.84 22.01
CA GLY A 232 20.12 -18.83 22.56
C GLY A 232 20.16 -18.87 24.10
N LYS A 233 19.63 -17.83 24.76
CA LYS A 233 19.51 -17.68 26.22
C LYS A 233 18.30 -16.81 26.54
N SER A 234 17.63 -17.04 27.67
CA SER A 234 16.52 -16.18 28.11
C SER A 234 16.99 -14.74 28.29
N ALA A 235 16.22 -13.80 27.73
CA ALA A 235 16.55 -12.37 27.75
C ALA A 235 15.63 -11.54 28.66
N GLY A 236 14.68 -12.19 29.33
CA GLY A 236 13.66 -11.56 30.16
C GLY A 236 12.57 -10.87 29.35
N PRO A 237 11.58 -10.26 30.03
CA PRO A 237 10.44 -9.64 29.36
C PRO A 237 10.89 -8.58 28.37
N ASP A 238 10.21 -8.49 27.22
CA ASP A 238 10.49 -7.46 26.23
C ASP A 238 9.97 -6.09 26.72
N SER A 239 8.81 -6.05 27.38
CA SER A 239 8.09 -4.85 27.87
C SER A 239 7.45 -5.12 29.25
N TYR A 240 6.64 -4.18 29.74
CA TYR A 240 5.85 -4.31 30.97
C TYR A 240 4.36 -4.43 30.62
N LEU A 241 3.63 -5.25 31.37
CA LEU A 241 2.18 -5.39 31.17
C LEU A 241 1.41 -4.17 31.67
N VAL A 242 0.38 -3.80 30.93
CA VAL A 242 -0.66 -2.88 31.41
C VAL A 242 -1.45 -3.56 32.53
N ASP A 243 -1.61 -2.87 33.66
CA ASP A 243 -2.34 -3.37 34.82
C ASP A 243 -3.80 -2.85 34.87
N GLU A 244 -4.61 -3.38 35.79
CA GLU A 244 -5.99 -2.96 35.97
C GLU A 244 -6.12 -1.52 36.51
N ASN A 245 -5.12 -1.02 37.24
CA ASN A 245 -5.16 0.27 37.91
C ASN A 245 -4.79 1.45 36.99
N SER A 246 -4.12 1.19 35.88
CA SER A 246 -3.66 2.19 34.90
C SER A 246 -4.70 2.51 33.81
N SER A 247 -5.91 1.96 33.92
CA SER A 247 -6.75 1.64 32.75
C SER A 247 -8.19 2.18 32.77
N SER A 248 -8.44 3.40 33.25
CA SER A 248 -9.81 3.97 33.16
C SER A 248 -10.26 4.21 31.71
N ASN A 249 -9.31 4.44 30.78
CA ASN A 249 -9.62 4.85 29.40
C ASN A 249 -9.27 3.79 28.34
N LEU A 250 -8.74 2.61 28.71
CA LEU A 250 -8.26 1.58 27.76
C LEU A 250 -9.34 1.11 26.78
N LEU A 251 -10.60 1.11 27.22
CA LEU A 251 -11.76 0.67 26.44
C LEU A 251 -12.41 1.80 25.62
N GLU A 252 -11.97 3.04 25.77
CA GLU A 252 -12.45 4.17 24.98
C GLU A 252 -11.72 4.19 23.63
N LEU A 253 -12.22 3.39 22.69
CA LEU A 253 -11.63 3.26 21.35
C LEU A 253 -12.02 4.46 20.47
N GLN A 254 -11.03 5.09 19.85
CA GLN A 254 -11.25 6.20 18.92
C GLN A 254 -11.94 5.73 17.62
N PRO A 255 -12.69 6.58 16.90
CA PRO A 255 -13.21 6.24 15.58
C PRO A 255 -12.07 5.87 14.61
N LEU A 256 -12.34 4.96 13.67
CA LEU A 256 -11.32 4.52 12.71
C LEU A 256 -10.78 5.68 11.87
N SER A 257 -11.65 6.65 11.54
CA SER A 257 -11.31 7.84 10.76
C SER A 257 -10.31 8.79 11.44
N SER A 258 -10.10 8.66 12.75
CA SER A 258 -9.12 9.48 13.49
C SER A 258 -7.81 8.75 13.77
N LEU A 259 -7.70 7.47 13.44
CA LEU A 259 -6.46 6.71 13.64
C LEU A 259 -5.48 7.00 12.51
N SER A 260 -4.20 7.15 12.84
CA SER A 260 -3.12 7.19 11.85
C SER A 260 -2.82 5.80 11.27
N TRP A 261 -2.48 5.74 9.99
CA TRP A 261 -2.18 4.51 9.26
C TRP A 261 -0.75 4.57 8.75
N TYR A 262 0.02 3.50 8.94
CA TYR A 262 1.43 3.48 8.59
C TYR A 262 1.78 2.29 7.67
N ASP A 263 2.54 2.58 6.61
CA ASP A 263 3.09 1.56 5.71
C ASP A 263 4.30 0.83 6.34
N PHE A 264 4.87 -0.17 5.68
CA PHE A 264 6.06 -0.89 6.17
C PHE A 264 7.29 -0.03 6.48
N CYS A 265 7.39 1.19 5.94
CA CYS A 265 8.45 2.15 6.22
C CYS A 265 8.11 3.11 7.37
N PHE A 266 6.95 2.91 8.00
CA PHE A 266 6.38 3.76 9.02
C PHE A 266 6.11 5.18 8.52
N ARG A 267 5.75 5.31 7.24
CA ARG A 267 5.25 6.56 6.66
C ARG A 267 3.73 6.59 6.80
N GLU A 268 3.20 7.74 7.18
CA GLU A 268 1.76 7.91 7.30
C GLU A 268 1.08 7.80 5.92
N VAL A 269 -0.05 7.11 5.90
CA VAL A 269 -0.87 6.81 4.73
C VAL A 269 -2.26 7.37 4.99
N VAL A 270 -2.86 8.03 3.99
CA VAL A 270 -4.23 8.53 4.07
C VAL A 270 -5.13 7.73 3.13
N PRO A 271 -5.68 6.59 3.58
CA PRO A 271 -6.48 5.71 2.74
C PRO A 271 -7.80 6.37 2.31
N ASN A 272 -8.35 5.90 1.19
CA ASN A 272 -9.62 6.33 0.62
C ASN A 272 -9.69 7.81 0.20
N THR A 273 -8.55 8.39 -0.18
CA THR A 273 -8.51 9.76 -0.71
C THR A 273 -9.01 9.79 -2.16
N ILE A 274 -10.32 10.03 -2.33
CA ILE A 274 -11.00 10.14 -3.64
C ILE A 274 -11.57 11.55 -3.79
N VAL A 275 -11.01 12.33 -4.71
CA VAL A 275 -11.47 13.68 -5.03
C VAL A 275 -12.65 13.62 -6.00
N LYS A 276 -13.78 14.21 -5.61
CA LYS A 276 -15.03 14.22 -6.39
C LYS A 276 -15.53 15.61 -6.73
N SER A 277 -14.87 16.66 -6.24
CA SER A 277 -15.24 18.03 -6.53
C SER A 277 -14.03 18.94 -6.67
N PHE A 278 -14.23 20.04 -7.40
CA PHE A 278 -13.22 21.10 -7.51
C PHE A 278 -12.88 21.75 -6.16
N ASP A 279 -13.83 21.74 -5.21
CA ASP A 279 -13.65 22.34 -3.88
C ASP A 279 -12.75 21.47 -3.00
N GLU A 280 -12.93 20.14 -3.02
CA GLU A 280 -12.08 19.17 -2.32
C GLU A 280 -10.64 19.16 -2.87
N LEU A 281 -10.49 19.36 -4.18
CA LEU A 281 -9.22 19.23 -4.88
C LEU A 281 -8.13 20.11 -4.26
N GLY A 282 -8.46 21.32 -3.79
CA GLY A 282 -7.47 22.24 -3.25
C GLY A 282 -6.76 21.72 -2.01
N ALA A 283 -7.49 21.08 -1.09
CA ALA A 283 -6.92 20.51 0.13
C ALA A 283 -5.97 19.35 -0.19
N VAL A 284 -6.35 18.49 -1.14
CA VAL A 284 -5.53 17.36 -1.58
C VAL A 284 -4.27 17.82 -2.30
N LEU A 285 -4.37 18.81 -3.20
CA LEU A 285 -3.18 19.36 -3.87
C LEU A 285 -2.19 19.97 -2.86
N ASN A 286 -2.69 20.67 -1.84
CA ASN A 286 -1.86 21.24 -0.79
C ASN A 286 -1.17 20.16 0.06
N SER A 287 -1.82 19.02 0.33
CA SER A 287 -1.23 17.95 1.13
C SER A 287 -0.16 17.14 0.40
N ILE A 288 -0.16 17.12 -0.93
CA ILE A 288 0.77 16.30 -1.72
C ILE A 288 1.88 17.09 -2.40
N GLN A 289 1.76 18.41 -2.54
CA GLN A 289 2.75 19.21 -3.28
C GLN A 289 4.18 19.03 -2.74
N LYS A 290 5.16 19.06 -3.64
CA LYS A 290 6.58 19.10 -3.29
C LYS A 290 7.27 20.19 -4.09
N LEU A 291 7.89 21.15 -3.41
CA LEU A 291 8.51 22.33 -4.02
C LEU A 291 7.57 23.07 -4.99
N ASN A 292 6.30 23.22 -4.58
CA ASN A 292 5.22 23.83 -5.37
C ASN A 292 4.99 23.13 -6.72
N LYS A 293 5.19 21.81 -6.78
CA LYS A 293 4.96 21.01 -8.00
C LYS A 293 4.02 19.83 -7.72
N ILE A 294 3.14 19.60 -8.69
CA ILE A 294 2.17 18.51 -8.71
C ILE A 294 2.37 17.69 -9.99
N ILE A 295 2.15 16.38 -9.91
CA ILE A 295 2.14 15.46 -11.03
C ILE A 295 0.73 14.88 -11.17
N LEU A 296 0.01 15.28 -12.21
CA LEU A 296 -1.24 14.65 -12.60
C LEU A 296 -0.96 13.49 -13.54
N VAL A 297 -1.32 12.28 -13.12
CA VAL A 297 -1.17 11.06 -13.92
C VAL A 297 -2.53 10.61 -14.43
N ASN A 298 -2.73 10.72 -15.74
CA ASN A 298 -3.93 10.26 -16.40
C ASN A 298 -3.88 8.74 -16.64
N LEU A 299 -5.00 8.07 -16.39
CA LEU A 299 -5.18 6.64 -16.55
C LEU A 299 -6.16 6.24 -17.68
N PRO A 300 -6.09 6.82 -18.90
CA PRO A 300 -7.06 6.52 -19.95
C PRO A 300 -6.84 5.09 -20.48
N LYS A 301 -7.82 4.20 -20.23
CA LYS A 301 -7.72 2.76 -20.57
C LYS A 301 -6.37 2.14 -20.14
N ALA A 302 -5.88 2.55 -18.98
CA ALA A 302 -4.57 2.16 -18.49
C ALA A 302 -4.50 0.64 -18.22
N SER A 303 -3.42 0.01 -18.67
CA SER A 303 -3.08 -1.34 -18.23
C SER A 303 -2.69 -1.29 -16.75
N GLU A 304 -3.31 -2.11 -15.91
CA GLU A 304 -2.97 -2.19 -14.48
C GLU A 304 -1.47 -2.39 -14.28
N TYR A 305 -0.84 -3.22 -15.10
CA TYR A 305 0.59 -3.47 -15.13
C TYR A 305 1.44 -2.20 -15.31
N ALA A 306 1.04 -1.30 -16.21
CA ALA A 306 1.74 -0.04 -16.44
C ALA A 306 1.64 0.87 -15.22
N VAL A 307 0.44 0.97 -14.64
CA VAL A 307 0.17 1.80 -13.45
C VAL A 307 0.95 1.30 -12.25
N ARG A 308 0.94 -0.01 -11.99
CA ARG A 308 1.73 -0.62 -10.90
C ARG A 308 3.22 -0.39 -11.11
N ASN A 309 3.72 -0.54 -12.33
CA ASN A 309 5.14 -0.33 -12.61
C ASN A 309 5.56 1.12 -12.37
N LEU A 310 4.75 2.08 -12.86
CA LEU A 310 4.95 3.51 -12.58
C LEU A 310 4.94 3.80 -11.08
N LEU A 311 3.96 3.26 -10.35
CA LEU A 311 3.84 3.44 -8.91
C LEU A 311 5.07 2.92 -8.15
N CYS A 312 5.54 1.72 -8.50
CA CYS A 312 6.76 1.16 -7.90
C CYS A 312 8.00 2.01 -8.22
N HIS A 313 8.08 2.65 -9.40
CA HIS A 313 9.15 3.60 -9.69
C HIS A 313 9.01 4.91 -8.90
N PHE A 314 7.79 5.41 -8.69
CA PHE A 314 7.57 6.56 -7.81
C PHE A 314 8.04 6.27 -6.39
N GLU A 315 7.72 5.09 -5.85
CA GLU A 315 8.21 4.65 -4.55
C GLU A 315 9.74 4.56 -4.53
N ARG A 316 10.36 3.92 -5.52
CA ARG A 316 11.83 3.80 -5.60
C ARG A 316 12.55 5.14 -5.68
N LEU A 317 11.93 6.14 -6.33
CA LEU A 317 12.50 7.46 -6.57
C LEU A 317 12.05 8.53 -5.56
N ALA A 318 11.31 8.16 -4.51
CA ALA A 318 10.76 9.09 -3.52
C ALA A 318 9.90 10.21 -4.14
N ILE A 319 9.15 9.88 -5.20
CA ILE A 319 8.19 10.77 -5.84
C ILE A 319 6.86 10.55 -5.12
N GLY A 320 6.37 11.58 -4.42
CA GLY A 320 5.12 11.53 -3.65
C GLY A 320 4.12 12.62 -4.02
N ASN A 321 4.50 13.55 -4.89
CA ASN A 321 3.70 14.72 -5.26
C ASN A 321 2.82 14.48 -6.49
N TYR A 322 2.10 13.36 -6.50
CA TYR A 322 1.27 12.93 -7.61
C TYR A 322 -0.19 12.72 -7.20
N ILE A 323 -1.08 12.84 -8.18
CA ILE A 323 -2.48 12.44 -8.09
C ILE A 323 -2.87 11.67 -9.36
N PHE A 324 -3.56 10.55 -9.19
CA PHE A 324 -4.06 9.76 -10.32
C PHE A 324 -5.45 10.23 -10.75
N MET A 325 -5.75 10.15 -12.02
CA MET A 325 -7.06 10.53 -12.56
C MET A 325 -7.55 9.47 -13.55
N GLY A 326 -8.77 8.99 -13.37
CA GLY A 326 -9.39 8.02 -14.27
C GLY A 326 -10.87 7.80 -13.99
N HIS A 327 -11.49 6.98 -14.85
CA HIS A 327 -12.85 6.48 -14.64
C HIS A 327 -12.90 5.48 -13.48
N LYS A 328 -14.07 5.35 -12.85
CA LYS A 328 -14.26 4.42 -11.74
C LYS A 328 -13.94 3.00 -12.17
N SER A 329 -12.99 2.36 -11.48
CA SER A 329 -12.53 1.00 -11.74
C SER A 329 -11.97 0.39 -10.45
N ASP A 330 -11.85 -0.95 -10.41
CA ASP A 330 -11.25 -1.65 -9.26
C ASP A 330 -9.82 -1.18 -8.99
N LEU A 331 -9.04 -0.90 -10.04
CA LEU A 331 -7.70 -0.32 -9.93
C LEU A 331 -7.73 1.06 -9.27
N LEU A 332 -8.61 1.96 -9.69
CA LEU A 332 -8.69 3.32 -9.13
C LEU A 332 -9.08 3.28 -7.64
N LEU A 333 -10.03 2.41 -7.29
CA LEU A 333 -10.45 2.20 -5.90
C LEU A 333 -9.36 1.54 -5.06
N ASP A 334 -8.62 0.58 -5.62
CA ASP A 334 -7.49 -0.06 -4.94
C ASP A 334 -6.35 0.93 -4.68
N LEU A 335 -6.03 1.82 -5.63
CA LEU A 335 -5.06 2.90 -5.43
C LEU A 335 -5.48 3.81 -4.27
N ALA A 336 -6.74 4.27 -4.27
CA ALA A 336 -7.28 5.11 -3.20
C ALA A 336 -7.20 4.40 -1.84
N ARG A 337 -7.62 3.13 -1.79
CA ARG A 337 -7.59 2.29 -0.59
C ARG A 337 -6.19 2.13 0.00
N ARG A 338 -5.16 2.07 -0.85
CA ARG A 338 -3.74 2.02 -0.46
C ARG A 338 -3.15 3.39 -0.10
N GLY A 339 -3.95 4.45 -0.18
CA GLY A 339 -3.57 5.82 0.18
C GLY A 339 -2.93 6.63 -0.94
N HIS A 340 -3.06 6.20 -2.19
CA HIS A 340 -2.72 7.04 -3.33
C HIS A 340 -3.91 7.95 -3.66
N PRO A 341 -3.74 9.28 -3.71
CA PRO A 341 -4.85 10.17 -4.02
C PRO A 341 -5.31 9.96 -5.46
N VAL A 342 -6.62 9.88 -5.65
CA VAL A 342 -7.24 9.69 -6.96
C VAL A 342 -8.34 10.70 -7.22
N ILE A 343 -8.60 10.98 -8.50
CA ILE A 343 -9.76 11.73 -8.99
C ILE A 343 -10.67 10.77 -9.74
N ASP A 344 -11.91 10.64 -9.27
CA ASP A 344 -12.96 9.90 -9.98
C ASP A 344 -13.58 10.82 -11.03
N VAL A 345 -13.18 10.63 -12.29
CA VAL A 345 -13.66 11.44 -13.42
C VAL A 345 -15.17 11.33 -13.59
N ASP A 346 -15.79 10.20 -13.26
CA ASP A 346 -17.23 9.99 -13.42
C ASP A 346 -18.05 10.79 -12.42
N GLN A 347 -17.54 10.96 -11.20
CA GLN A 347 -18.20 11.73 -10.15
C GLN A 347 -17.71 13.18 -10.03
N PHE A 348 -16.62 13.55 -10.71
CA PHE A 348 -16.02 14.86 -10.57
C PHE A 348 -16.99 16.00 -10.95
N SER A 349 -17.34 16.81 -9.95
CA SER A 349 -18.20 17.97 -10.09
C SER A 349 -17.37 19.25 -10.23
N LEU A 350 -17.60 19.94 -11.33
CA LEU A 350 -17.05 21.27 -11.57
C LEU A 350 -17.95 22.26 -10.84
N GLY A 351 -17.38 23.05 -9.92
CA GLY A 351 -18.16 24.01 -9.12
C GLY A 351 -19.08 24.91 -9.98
N THR A 352 -20.12 25.45 -9.34
CA THR A 352 -21.29 26.11 -9.99
C THR A 352 -21.00 27.24 -11.01
N LYS A 353 -19.77 27.78 -11.08
CA LYS A 353 -19.39 28.82 -12.05
C LYS A 353 -18.97 28.26 -13.42
N LEU A 354 -18.33 27.09 -13.45
CA LEU A 354 -17.84 26.44 -14.69
C LEU A 354 -18.94 25.63 -15.41
N TYR A 355 -19.87 25.05 -14.66
CA TYR A 355 -20.88 24.14 -15.19
C TYR A 355 -22.14 24.82 -15.76
N LYS A 356 -22.36 26.12 -15.47
CA LYS A 356 -23.57 26.86 -15.88
C LYS A 356 -23.61 27.30 -17.35
N SER A 357 -22.55 27.06 -18.14
CA SER A 357 -22.62 27.31 -19.58
C SER A 357 -23.37 26.16 -20.26
N GLN A 358 -24.49 26.48 -20.93
CA GLN A 358 -25.40 25.55 -21.63
C GLN A 358 -24.73 24.61 -22.66
N LYS A 359 -23.43 24.74 -22.95
CA LYS A 359 -22.70 23.95 -23.95
C LYS A 359 -22.23 22.57 -23.48
N PHE A 360 -22.31 22.26 -22.18
CA PHE A 360 -21.78 21.01 -21.62
C PHE A 360 -22.79 19.88 -21.41
N GLN A 361 -24.08 20.13 -21.67
CA GLN A 361 -25.10 19.08 -21.55
C GLN A 361 -25.09 18.08 -22.73
N GLU A 362 -24.36 18.36 -23.82
CA GLU A 362 -24.52 17.63 -25.09
C GLU A 362 -23.21 17.23 -25.82
N SER A 363 -22.06 17.03 -25.14
CA SER A 363 -20.92 16.32 -25.75
C SER A 363 -20.81 14.88 -25.22
N SER A 364 -21.14 13.94 -26.10
CA SER A 364 -21.44 12.53 -25.85
C SER A 364 -20.23 11.59 -25.74
N LYS A 365 -19.03 12.09 -25.39
CA LYS A 365 -17.79 11.30 -25.46
C LYS A 365 -17.01 11.34 -24.13
N GLY A 366 -16.68 10.16 -23.59
CA GLY A 366 -16.02 10.00 -22.28
C GLY A 366 -14.67 10.73 -22.13
N TRP A 367 -13.87 10.78 -23.19
CA TRP A 367 -12.56 11.46 -23.19
C TRP A 367 -12.66 12.99 -23.05
N THR A 368 -13.79 13.60 -23.43
CA THR A 368 -13.99 15.06 -23.26
C THR A 368 -14.03 15.41 -21.77
N LYS A 369 -14.57 14.53 -20.93
CA LYS A 369 -14.61 14.70 -19.48
C LYS A 369 -13.21 14.60 -18.86
N GLU A 370 -12.40 13.63 -19.28
CA GLU A 370 -11.02 13.49 -18.81
C GLU A 370 -10.20 14.77 -19.08
N ILE A 371 -10.27 15.31 -20.30
CA ILE A 371 -9.57 16.55 -20.68
C ILE A 371 -10.02 17.73 -19.83
N LEU A 372 -11.32 17.82 -19.54
CA LEU A 372 -11.89 18.90 -18.74
C LEU A 372 -11.42 18.82 -17.28
N VAL A 373 -11.40 17.62 -16.70
CA VAL A 373 -10.90 17.40 -15.35
C VAL A 373 -9.40 17.72 -15.30
N SER A 374 -8.58 17.27 -16.25
CA SER A 374 -7.16 17.65 -16.33
C SER A 374 -6.96 19.17 -16.38
N ALA A 375 -7.70 19.86 -17.25
CA ALA A 375 -7.63 21.32 -17.37
C ALA A 375 -8.02 22.04 -16.07
N SER A 376 -9.00 21.48 -15.36
CA SER A 376 -9.48 21.99 -14.07
C SER A 376 -8.47 21.76 -12.95
N VAL A 377 -7.77 20.62 -12.95
CA VAL A 377 -6.68 20.36 -12.00
C VAL A 377 -5.55 21.36 -12.18
N VAL A 378 -5.11 21.60 -13.42
CA VAL A 378 -4.11 22.63 -13.73
C VAL A 378 -4.57 24.00 -13.25
N LYS A 379 -5.83 24.36 -13.51
CA LYS A 379 -6.39 25.63 -13.03
C LYS A 379 -6.30 25.74 -11.51
N LYS A 380 -6.75 24.72 -10.78
CA LYS A 380 -6.71 24.72 -9.31
C LYS A 380 -5.29 24.79 -8.77
N ALA A 381 -4.35 24.09 -9.40
CA ALA A 381 -2.94 24.15 -9.06
C ALA A 381 -2.37 25.56 -9.25
N LEU A 382 -2.68 26.23 -10.37
CA LEU A 382 -2.26 27.61 -10.63
C LEU A 382 -2.87 28.62 -9.64
N GLU A 383 -4.14 28.44 -9.25
CA GLU A 383 -4.78 29.24 -8.18
C GLU A 383 -4.05 29.10 -6.84
N LEU A 384 -3.42 27.94 -6.59
CA LEU A 384 -2.61 27.65 -5.39
C LEU A 384 -1.11 27.92 -5.59
N HIS A 385 -0.73 28.54 -6.70
CA HIS A 385 0.66 28.82 -7.08
C HIS A 385 1.54 27.59 -7.33
N TYR A 386 0.97 26.45 -7.70
CA TYR A 386 1.70 25.22 -8.02
C TYR A 386 1.88 25.04 -9.53
N SER A 387 3.09 24.61 -9.92
CA SER A 387 3.37 24.15 -11.28
C SER A 387 2.89 22.71 -11.44
N THR A 388 2.39 22.35 -12.62
CA THR A 388 1.77 21.04 -12.86
C THR A 388 2.46 20.31 -14.01
N TRP A 389 2.87 19.09 -13.74
CA TRP A 389 3.14 18.09 -14.76
C TRP A 389 1.86 17.31 -15.05
N VAL A 390 1.53 17.11 -16.32
CA VAL A 390 0.43 16.23 -16.75
C VAL A 390 1.01 15.17 -17.66
N MET A 391 0.81 13.90 -17.32
CA MET A 391 1.39 12.75 -18.01
C MET A 391 0.43 11.56 -18.05
N ASP A 392 0.64 10.63 -18.98
CA ASP A 392 -0.02 9.32 -18.99
C ASP A 392 0.82 8.27 -18.23
N CYS A 393 0.17 7.18 -17.81
CA CYS A 393 0.83 6.06 -17.11
C CYS A 393 1.86 5.25 -17.94
N ASN A 394 1.90 5.42 -19.27
CA ASN A 394 2.82 4.70 -20.16
C ASN A 394 4.23 5.31 -20.16
N THR A 395 4.77 5.53 -18.97
CA THR A 395 6.03 6.22 -18.75
C THR A 395 6.75 5.62 -17.55
N VAL A 396 8.08 5.71 -17.55
CA VAL A 396 8.94 5.34 -16.43
C VAL A 396 9.92 6.48 -16.18
N PRO A 397 9.83 7.19 -15.04
CA PRO A 397 10.85 8.16 -14.68
C PRO A 397 12.19 7.48 -14.41
N LEU A 398 13.29 8.06 -14.89
CA LEU A 398 14.65 7.53 -14.68
C LEU A 398 15.40 8.23 -13.54
N SER A 399 14.85 9.34 -13.03
CA SER A 399 15.43 10.14 -11.96
C SER A 399 14.35 10.82 -11.14
N SER A 400 14.59 10.95 -9.83
CA SER A 400 13.75 11.71 -8.90
C SER A 400 13.70 13.20 -9.22
N ASN A 401 14.75 13.74 -9.86
CA ASN A 401 14.85 15.17 -10.18
C ASN A 401 13.99 15.58 -11.38
N LEU A 402 13.50 14.63 -12.20
CA LEU A 402 12.72 14.91 -13.41
C LEU A 402 11.57 15.87 -13.11
N PHE A 403 10.81 15.61 -12.06
CA PHE A 403 9.62 16.40 -11.74
C PHE A 403 9.94 17.62 -10.87
N LEU A 404 11.19 17.79 -10.43
CA LEU A 404 11.64 18.92 -9.62
C LEU A 404 12.21 20.07 -10.46
N GLU A 405 12.67 19.80 -11.67
CA GLU A 405 13.24 20.79 -12.60
C GLU A 405 12.23 21.12 -13.70
N SER A 406 12.17 22.37 -14.17
CA SER A 406 11.43 22.67 -15.42
C SER A 406 12.23 22.18 -16.63
N PRO A 407 11.60 21.64 -17.69
CA PRO A 407 12.31 21.26 -18.92
C PRO A 407 13.11 22.42 -19.52
N ASP A 408 12.46 23.57 -19.71
CA ASP A 408 13.09 24.85 -20.03
C ASP A 408 12.47 25.94 -19.14
N PRO A 409 13.25 26.55 -18.21
CA PRO A 409 12.75 27.55 -17.28
C PRO A 409 12.31 28.87 -17.95
N SER A 410 12.70 29.08 -19.21
CA SER A 410 12.42 30.29 -20.01
C SER A 410 10.98 30.32 -20.54
N TYR A 411 10.26 29.20 -20.44
CA TYR A 411 8.91 29.03 -20.94
C TYR A 411 7.97 28.59 -19.83
N ASP A 412 6.78 29.18 -19.80
CA ASP A 412 5.74 28.79 -18.86
C ASP A 412 5.01 27.52 -19.27
N PHE A 413 5.03 27.20 -20.57
CA PHE A 413 4.42 26.00 -21.15
C PHE A 413 5.48 25.18 -21.87
N ASN A 414 5.58 23.90 -21.51
CA ASN A 414 6.44 22.93 -22.18
C ASN A 414 5.60 21.71 -22.58
N THR A 415 5.74 21.26 -23.82
CA THR A 415 4.91 20.19 -24.40
C THR A 415 5.79 19.09 -25.00
N GLY A 416 5.46 17.82 -24.74
CA GLY A 416 6.08 16.64 -25.32
C GLY A 416 4.99 15.74 -25.91
N LYS A 417 4.81 15.80 -27.23
CA LYS A 417 3.60 15.29 -27.88
C LYS A 417 3.55 13.76 -27.92
N ASN A 418 4.65 13.08 -28.21
CA ASN A 418 4.64 11.62 -28.40
C ASN A 418 4.60 10.85 -27.07
N PHE A 419 5.19 11.39 -26.01
CA PHE A 419 5.11 10.84 -24.65
C PHE A 419 4.02 11.49 -23.79
N LYS A 420 3.14 12.28 -24.44
CA LYS A 420 1.96 12.92 -23.83
C LYS A 420 2.27 13.59 -22.49
N LEU A 421 3.32 14.42 -22.48
CA LEU A 421 3.72 15.18 -21.30
C LEU A 421 3.48 16.67 -21.52
N VAL A 422 2.95 17.33 -20.51
CA VAL A 422 2.87 18.79 -20.45
C VAL A 422 3.39 19.25 -19.10
N PHE A 423 4.21 20.31 -19.10
CA PHE A 423 4.58 21.04 -17.90
C PHE A 423 4.08 22.48 -18.00
N ILE A 424 3.34 22.90 -16.98
CA ILE A 424 2.78 24.24 -16.87
C ILE A 424 3.34 24.85 -15.59
N LYS A 425 4.20 25.85 -15.76
CA LYS A 425 4.82 26.60 -14.67
C LYS A 425 3.80 27.55 -14.07
N SER A 426 3.75 27.64 -12.74
CA SER A 426 3.01 28.69 -12.04
C SER A 426 3.72 30.03 -12.22
N SER A 427 3.07 30.96 -12.91
CA SER A 427 3.55 32.31 -13.21
C SER A 427 2.37 33.27 -13.38
N PRO A 428 2.58 34.60 -13.26
CA PRO A 428 1.52 35.56 -13.55
C PRO A 428 0.93 35.42 -14.97
N ASP A 429 1.75 35.09 -15.96
CA ASP A 429 1.32 34.94 -17.35
C ASP A 429 0.49 33.68 -17.55
N SER A 430 0.94 32.54 -17.02
CA SER A 430 0.19 31.27 -17.08
C SER A 430 -1.15 31.37 -16.33
N SER A 431 -1.19 32.00 -15.15
CA SER A 431 -2.43 32.24 -14.41
C SER A 431 -3.41 33.16 -15.16
N ARG A 432 -2.90 34.16 -15.90
CA ARG A 432 -3.73 35.03 -16.73
C ARG A 432 -4.27 34.32 -17.98
N ILE A 433 -3.49 33.40 -18.55
CA ILE A 433 -3.88 32.60 -19.71
C ILE A 433 -4.88 31.53 -19.30
N TRP A 434 -4.61 30.78 -18.23
CA TRP A 434 -5.35 29.58 -17.83
C TRP A 434 -6.62 29.87 -17.01
N VAL A 435 -7.46 30.75 -17.55
CA VAL A 435 -8.77 31.13 -16.98
C VAL A 435 -9.90 30.29 -17.60
N ASP A 436 -11.14 30.46 -17.10
CA ASP A 436 -12.31 29.70 -17.55
C ASP A 436 -12.47 29.69 -19.09
N ASP A 437 -12.27 30.83 -19.75
CA ASP A 437 -12.30 30.94 -21.23
C ASP A 437 -11.30 29.99 -21.91
N PHE A 438 -10.09 29.85 -21.37
CA PHE A 438 -9.08 28.95 -21.92
C PHE A 438 -9.45 27.49 -21.72
N LEU A 439 -10.04 27.12 -20.58
CA LEU A 439 -10.59 25.77 -20.35
C LEU A 439 -11.63 25.42 -21.41
N TYR A 440 -12.56 26.33 -21.73
CA TYR A 440 -13.54 26.13 -22.80
C TYR A 440 -12.87 25.95 -24.17
N LYS A 441 -11.82 26.71 -24.45
CA LYS A 441 -11.05 26.58 -25.70
C LYS A 441 -10.31 25.25 -25.79
N VAL A 442 -9.77 24.72 -24.70
CA VAL A 442 -9.14 23.39 -24.66
C VAL A 442 -10.14 22.31 -25.05
N ILE A 443 -11.37 22.41 -24.57
CA ILE A 443 -12.43 21.45 -24.88
C ILE A 443 -12.93 21.58 -26.31
N ALA A 444 -13.22 22.80 -26.76
CA ALA A 444 -13.60 23.03 -28.16
C ALA A 444 -12.52 22.55 -29.13
N MET A 445 -11.24 22.71 -28.78
CA MET A 445 -10.13 22.15 -29.53
C MET A 445 -10.19 20.62 -29.55
N ALA A 446 -10.40 19.99 -28.39
CA ALA A 446 -10.48 18.54 -28.30
C ALA A 446 -11.64 17.97 -29.16
N ASP A 447 -12.82 18.59 -29.13
CA ASP A 447 -13.97 18.21 -29.97
C ASP A 447 -13.69 18.38 -31.47
N SER A 448 -13.02 19.47 -31.86
CA SER A 448 -12.56 19.70 -33.24
C SER A 448 -11.55 18.65 -33.71
N LEU A 449 -10.68 18.17 -32.82
CA LEU A 449 -9.74 17.10 -33.13
C LEU A 449 -10.43 15.74 -33.23
N GLY A 450 -11.39 15.48 -32.35
CA GLY A 450 -12.10 14.21 -32.26
C GLY A 450 -13.15 14.01 -33.37
N THR A 451 -13.41 15.01 -34.19
CA THR A 451 -14.30 14.97 -35.36
C THR A 451 -13.55 14.82 -36.68
N LYS A 452 -12.25 15.14 -36.73
CA LYS A 452 -11.42 15.12 -37.95
C LYS A 452 -10.63 13.84 -38.18
N GLY A 453 -10.55 12.94 -37.20
CA GLY A 453 -9.80 11.69 -37.31
C GLY A 453 -10.67 10.50 -37.72
N SER A 454 -10.38 9.89 -38.88
CA SER A 454 -10.72 8.49 -39.14
C SER A 454 -9.61 7.61 -38.56
N ASP A 455 -9.99 6.60 -37.80
CA ASP A 455 -9.16 5.54 -37.19
C ASP A 455 -8.15 5.93 -36.08
N SER A 456 -8.33 5.25 -34.95
CA SER A 456 -7.34 4.90 -33.91
C SER A 456 -6.70 5.97 -33.00
N MET A 457 -6.64 7.26 -33.32
CA MET A 457 -5.96 8.23 -32.43
C MET A 457 -6.90 8.88 -31.41
N VAL A 458 -6.88 8.40 -30.16
CA VAL A 458 -7.60 9.02 -29.04
C VAL A 458 -7.03 10.42 -28.79
N VAL A 459 -7.85 11.45 -28.99
CA VAL A 459 -7.53 12.84 -28.63
C VAL A 459 -7.19 12.89 -27.16
N ASN A 460 -6.05 13.48 -26.82
CA ASN A 460 -5.61 13.62 -25.42
C ASN A 460 -5.34 15.08 -25.06
N PHE A 461 -5.32 15.35 -23.76
CA PHE A 461 -5.13 16.68 -23.19
C PHE A 461 -3.91 17.42 -23.77
N VAL A 462 -2.77 16.73 -23.90
CA VAL A 462 -1.52 17.31 -24.41
C VAL A 462 -1.66 17.82 -25.84
N GLN A 463 -2.31 17.04 -26.72
CA GLN A 463 -2.55 17.44 -28.11
C GLN A 463 -3.46 18.67 -28.21
N SER A 464 -4.48 18.76 -27.36
CA SER A 464 -5.40 19.90 -27.32
C SER A 464 -4.68 21.17 -26.85
N VAL A 465 -3.85 21.07 -25.81
CA VAL A 465 -3.08 22.21 -25.28
C VAL A 465 -2.02 22.68 -26.27
N ASP A 466 -1.23 21.78 -26.85
CA ASP A 466 -0.18 22.11 -27.85
C ASP A 466 -0.76 22.91 -29.04
N LYS A 467 -1.85 22.41 -29.65
CA LYS A 467 -2.52 23.10 -30.76
C LYS A 467 -3.13 24.42 -30.35
N LEU A 468 -3.65 24.52 -29.13
CA LEU A 468 -4.26 25.76 -28.65
C LEU A 468 -3.21 26.84 -28.38
N LEU A 469 -2.05 26.47 -27.82
CA LEU A 469 -0.93 27.39 -27.64
C LEU A 469 -0.43 27.91 -28.98
N GLU A 470 -0.31 27.03 -29.99
CA GLU A 470 0.06 27.40 -31.35
C GLU A 470 -0.95 28.37 -32.00
N GLN A 471 -2.24 28.05 -31.96
CA GLN A 471 -3.28 28.91 -32.56
C GLN A 471 -3.40 30.30 -31.91
N ASN A 472 -3.14 30.40 -30.61
CA ASN A 472 -3.21 31.68 -29.90
C ASN A 472 -1.87 32.43 -29.89
N SER A 473 -0.85 31.95 -30.62
CA SER A 473 0.50 32.54 -30.66
C SER A 473 1.12 32.72 -29.26
N ILE A 474 0.78 31.83 -28.33
CA ILE A 474 1.36 31.84 -26.98
C ILE A 474 2.76 31.24 -27.07
N LYS A 475 3.74 31.85 -26.40
CA LYS A 475 5.12 31.34 -26.40
C LYS A 475 5.21 30.07 -25.56
N TYR A 476 5.66 28.96 -26.15
CA TYR A 476 5.85 27.67 -25.47
C TYR A 476 7.07 26.92 -26.05
N ASN A 477 7.56 25.96 -25.28
CA ASN A 477 8.65 25.07 -25.68
C ASN A 477 8.10 23.71 -26.13
N LYS A 478 8.64 23.17 -27.23
CA LYS A 478 8.46 21.78 -27.65
C LYS A 478 9.66 21.00 -27.19
N ILE A 479 9.45 20.08 -26.25
CA ILE A 479 10.52 19.29 -25.65
C ILE A 479 11.15 18.40 -26.73
N ASP A 480 12.47 18.47 -26.90
CA ASP A 480 13.20 17.57 -27.79
C ASP A 480 13.13 16.15 -27.25
N GLU A 481 12.25 15.35 -27.85
CA GLU A 481 11.98 13.99 -27.40
C GLU A 481 13.20 13.08 -27.53
N MET A 482 14.05 13.32 -28.55
CA MET A 482 15.26 12.54 -28.79
C MET A 482 16.36 12.84 -27.78
N GLN A 483 16.26 13.92 -27.02
CA GLN A 483 17.17 14.20 -25.90
C GLN A 483 16.51 13.90 -24.55
N PHE A 484 15.20 14.16 -24.43
CA PHE A 484 14.49 14.10 -23.16
C PHE A 484 14.07 12.68 -22.77
N GLY A 485 13.57 11.88 -23.72
CA GLY A 485 12.96 10.58 -23.45
C GLY A 485 13.56 9.43 -24.25
N LEU A 486 13.39 8.21 -23.75
CA LEU A 486 13.66 6.97 -24.46
C LEU A 486 12.33 6.35 -24.91
N CYS A 487 12.04 6.38 -26.20
CA CYS A 487 10.91 5.66 -26.78
C CYS A 487 11.27 4.17 -26.86
N ILE A 488 10.51 3.30 -26.19
CA ILE A 488 10.82 1.87 -26.16
C ILE A 488 10.22 1.08 -27.34
N ASP A 489 9.23 1.63 -28.04
CA ASP A 489 8.49 0.99 -29.14
C ASP A 489 9.37 0.31 -30.21
N THR A 490 10.53 0.90 -30.47
CA THR A 490 11.45 0.56 -31.58
C THR A 490 12.82 0.07 -31.12
N ILE A 491 13.01 -0.26 -29.84
CA ILE A 491 14.31 -0.74 -29.35
C ILE A 491 14.55 -2.17 -29.86
N ASP A 492 15.56 -2.31 -30.71
CA ASP A 492 16.22 -3.59 -31.00
C ASP A 492 17.32 -3.86 -29.97
N SER A 493 17.39 -5.10 -29.50
CA SER A 493 18.02 -5.57 -28.24
C SER A 493 19.56 -5.47 -28.13
N SER A 494 20.22 -4.54 -28.83
CA SER A 494 21.69 -4.50 -28.96
C SER A 494 22.38 -3.23 -28.47
N GLN A 495 21.70 -2.29 -27.79
CA GLN A 495 22.31 -1.01 -27.39
C GLN A 495 22.37 -0.83 -25.86
N THR A 496 23.58 -0.92 -25.32
CA THR A 496 23.87 -0.90 -23.87
C THR A 496 23.92 0.51 -23.23
N ASN A 497 23.76 1.60 -24.00
CA ASN A 497 23.86 2.99 -23.52
C ASN A 497 22.61 3.87 -23.76
N LEU A 498 21.44 3.26 -23.98
CA LEU A 498 20.21 3.96 -24.39
C LEU A 498 19.65 5.00 -23.40
N THR A 499 20.00 4.90 -22.12
CA THR A 499 19.44 5.74 -21.05
C THR A 499 20.30 6.95 -20.68
N SER A 500 21.53 7.04 -21.20
CA SER A 500 22.44 8.12 -20.85
C SER A 500 21.87 9.49 -21.26
N GLY A 501 21.74 10.40 -20.30
CA GLY A 501 21.17 11.75 -20.50
C GLY A 501 19.63 11.81 -20.58
N LYS A 502 18.94 10.67 -20.65
CA LYS A 502 17.48 10.61 -20.72
C LYS A 502 16.85 10.82 -19.34
N LYS A 503 15.67 11.45 -19.32
CA LYS A 503 14.93 11.72 -18.08
C LYS A 503 13.83 10.70 -17.81
N LEU A 504 13.23 10.14 -18.85
CA LEU A 504 12.16 9.13 -18.77
C LEU A 504 12.25 8.12 -19.92
N ALA A 505 11.64 6.95 -19.74
CA ALA A 505 11.28 6.03 -20.82
C ALA A 505 9.76 6.06 -21.04
N PHE A 506 9.29 5.83 -22.27
CA PHE A 506 7.87 5.86 -22.61
C PHE A 506 7.53 4.95 -23.79
N TRP A 507 6.26 4.60 -23.93
CA TRP A 507 5.74 3.87 -25.08
C TRP A 507 4.40 4.38 -25.55
N SER A 508 4.10 4.18 -26.83
CA SER A 508 2.79 4.56 -27.38
C SER A 508 1.69 3.64 -26.87
N SER A 509 0.46 4.18 -26.77
CA SER A 509 -0.72 3.41 -26.35
C SER A 509 -1.11 2.29 -27.31
N ASN A 510 -0.52 2.23 -28.50
CA ASN A 510 -0.77 1.20 -29.51
C ASN A 510 0.15 -0.02 -29.35
N VAL A 511 1.21 0.08 -28.53
CA VAL A 511 2.11 -1.05 -28.26
C VAL A 511 1.40 -2.07 -27.40
N GLU A 512 1.44 -3.33 -27.82
CA GLU A 512 0.93 -4.46 -27.03
C GLU A 512 1.65 -4.54 -25.68
N GLN A 513 0.86 -4.78 -24.63
CA GLN A 513 1.36 -4.78 -23.26
C GLN A 513 2.51 -5.79 -23.05
N GLU A 514 2.41 -6.98 -23.63
CA GLU A 514 3.46 -8.01 -23.54
C GLU A 514 4.77 -7.54 -24.16
N LYS A 515 4.71 -6.84 -25.30
CA LYS A 515 5.88 -6.25 -25.95
C LYS A 515 6.50 -5.16 -25.08
N ALA A 516 5.69 -4.23 -24.56
CA ALA A 516 6.18 -3.17 -23.68
C ALA A 516 6.81 -3.75 -22.40
N GLN A 517 6.17 -4.75 -21.78
CA GLN A 517 6.71 -5.43 -20.61
C GLN A 517 8.04 -6.11 -20.91
N LYS A 518 8.15 -6.85 -22.01
CA LYS A 518 9.39 -7.51 -22.42
C LYS A 518 10.53 -6.50 -22.57
N GLN A 519 10.29 -5.38 -23.25
CA GLN A 519 11.29 -4.32 -23.42
C GLN A 519 11.68 -3.68 -22.09
N LEU A 520 10.72 -3.42 -21.20
CA LEU A 520 11.02 -2.90 -19.85
C LEU A 520 11.82 -3.90 -19.00
N VAL A 521 11.59 -5.21 -19.15
CA VAL A 521 12.39 -6.25 -18.49
C VAL A 521 13.83 -6.23 -19.00
N GLU A 522 14.03 -6.19 -20.32
CA GLU A 522 15.36 -6.13 -20.95
C GLU A 522 16.14 -4.88 -20.53
N LEU A 523 15.44 -3.76 -20.32
CA LEU A 523 16.02 -2.50 -19.84
C LEU A 523 16.20 -2.43 -18.31
N GLY A 524 15.79 -3.45 -17.55
CA GLY A 524 15.83 -3.43 -16.08
C GLY A 524 14.85 -2.43 -15.45
N MET A 525 13.83 -2.01 -16.20
CA MET A 525 12.80 -1.04 -15.82
C MET A 525 11.47 -1.69 -15.41
N TRP A 526 11.41 -3.02 -15.34
CA TRP A 526 10.26 -3.79 -14.89
C TRP A 526 10.38 -4.23 -13.42
N VAL A 527 9.69 -3.53 -12.52
CA VAL A 527 9.81 -3.69 -11.06
C VAL A 527 8.56 -4.21 -10.36
N VAL A 528 7.60 -4.72 -11.14
CA VAL A 528 6.38 -5.36 -10.65
C VAL A 528 6.53 -6.88 -10.68
N ASP A 529 6.06 -7.54 -9.64
CA ASP A 529 6.01 -8.99 -9.52
C ASP A 529 4.79 -9.57 -10.26
N SER A 530 4.71 -10.89 -10.37
CA SER A 530 3.61 -11.60 -11.04
C SER A 530 2.24 -11.39 -10.38
N ASP A 531 2.22 -10.97 -9.11
CA ASP A 531 1.04 -10.68 -8.29
C ASP A 531 0.63 -9.19 -8.30
N PHE A 532 1.15 -8.39 -9.24
CA PHE A 532 0.91 -6.96 -9.39
C PHE A 532 1.46 -6.07 -8.25
N SER A 533 2.20 -6.62 -7.30
CA SER A 533 2.87 -5.86 -6.25
C SER A 533 4.27 -5.40 -6.66
N CYS A 534 4.80 -4.37 -5.99
CA CYS A 534 6.20 -3.98 -6.14
C CYS A 534 7.12 -5.10 -5.65
N LYS A 535 8.19 -5.39 -6.40
CA LYS A 535 9.21 -6.39 -5.98
C LYS A 535 9.96 -5.98 -4.71
N ALA A 536 9.95 -4.70 -4.38
CA ALA A 536 10.71 -4.12 -3.27
C ALA A 536 9.84 -3.16 -2.45
N VAL A 537 10.15 -3.06 -1.17
CA VAL A 537 9.77 -1.94 -0.29
C VAL A 537 11.00 -1.05 -0.13
N VAL A 538 10.88 0.24 -0.47
CA VAL A 538 11.99 1.19 -0.38
C VAL A 538 11.65 2.27 0.65
N CYS A 539 12.35 2.24 1.78
CA CYS A 539 12.25 3.26 2.79
C CYS A 539 13.32 4.33 2.56
N HIS A 540 12.85 5.55 2.34
CA HIS A 540 13.72 6.72 2.23
C HIS A 540 13.92 7.32 3.61
N GLN A 541 15.16 7.71 3.91
CA GLN A 541 15.46 8.42 5.14
C GLN A 541 14.76 9.78 5.10
N SER A 542 14.00 10.08 6.16
CA SER A 542 13.32 11.36 6.37
C SER A 542 14.27 12.49 6.69
#